data_AF-A0A397XW44-F1
#
_entry.id   AF-A0A397XW44-F1
#
_cell.length_a   1.000
_cell.length_b   1.000
_cell.length_c   1.000
_cell.angle_alpha   90.00
_cell.angle_beta   90.00
_cell.angle_gamma   90.00
#
_symmetry.space_group_name_H-M   'P 1'
#
loop_
_entity.id
_entity.type
_entity.pdbx_description
1 polymer ?
#
loop_
_entity_poly.entity_id
_entity_poly.type
_entity_poly.pdbx_seq_one_letter_code
_entity_poly.pdbx_strand_id
1 'polypeptide(L)'
;MPNSLLASRNRRRRSKSKSKRQKLIENQREPQCQETALTEEEEEEDEGNGFKLKTSAKHGVQPLGNLYFVNKGAVNVRNTGLGNLHVLTDELVLEILALLDAAHLGVLSTVTKSFYVFANHEPLWRNLVLEELKGDFLFAGSWKATYVSASHPKFQSSGESVLKIRDFYSDYLFQSWLCANLEMKREWLERDNITRVRGLSVEDFITNFEEPNKPVLLEGCLDDWGAVKKWSKEYLSDVAGDVEFAVGPVEMKLENYFKYSDGVTEERPLYLFDPKFAEKVPVLDSEYEAPVYFREDLFSVLGNERPDYRWIIIGPSGSGSSFHIDPNSTSAWNAVITGSKKWVLFPPDVVPPGVHPSPDGAEVACPVSIMEWFMNFYGDTRSWKKRPVECVCKAGEVMFVPNGWWHLVINLEESIAITQNYVSRRNLLNVLEFLKKPNAKELVSGTNDRENLHDKFKKAIEEAYPGTIQELEKKAEEKRIAEEQKVTFWDAATDSKSGAFKFSF
;
A
#
# COMPACT_ATOMS: atom_id res chain seq x y z
N MET A 1 4.62 77.35 44.48
CA MET A 1 3.55 78.28 44.88
C MET A 1 2.26 77.48 45.01
N PRO A 2 1.73 77.31 46.23
CA PRO A 2 0.72 76.31 46.59
C PRO A 2 -0.71 76.90 46.68
N ASN A 3 -1.70 76.01 46.84
CA ASN A 3 -2.94 76.11 47.67
C ASN A 3 -4.07 75.30 47.01
N SER A 4 -4.45 74.12 47.51
CA SER A 4 -5.32 73.86 48.68
C SER A 4 -6.77 74.36 48.49
N LEU A 5 -7.76 73.47 48.58
CA LEU A 5 -8.73 73.45 49.69
C LEU A 5 -9.78 72.33 49.56
N LEU A 6 -10.15 71.84 50.74
CA LEU A 6 -10.99 70.70 51.09
C LEU A 6 -12.47 71.09 51.27
N ALA A 7 -13.30 70.02 51.33
CA ALA A 7 -14.50 69.86 52.17
C ALA A 7 -15.81 70.56 51.71
N SER A 8 -17.03 70.11 52.00
CA SER A 8 -17.63 68.83 52.42
C SER A 8 -19.17 69.02 52.52
N ARG A 9 -19.93 67.91 52.50
CA ARG A 9 -21.23 67.67 53.21
C ARG A 9 -22.53 68.41 52.84
N ASN A 10 -23.57 67.65 52.47
CA ASN A 10 -24.78 67.28 53.28
C ASN A 10 -25.95 66.90 52.34
N ARG A 11 -26.58 65.70 52.37
CA ARG A 11 -27.48 65.02 53.35
C ARG A 11 -28.99 65.35 53.20
N ARG A 12 -29.78 64.26 53.10
CA ARG A 12 -31.23 64.01 53.41
C ARG A 12 -32.17 63.92 52.20
N ARG A 13 -32.63 62.72 51.77
CA ARG A 13 -33.66 61.78 52.33
C ARG A 13 -35.06 62.37 52.51
N ARG A 14 -36.01 61.89 51.69
CA ARG A 14 -37.40 61.60 52.11
C ARG A 14 -38.04 60.50 51.24
N SER A 15 -38.66 59.55 51.94
CA SER A 15 -39.27 58.31 51.49
C SER A 15 -40.73 58.47 51.06
N LYS A 16 -41.24 57.57 50.21
CA LYS A 16 -42.57 56.94 50.37
C LYS A 16 -42.58 55.59 49.63
N SER A 17 -43.06 54.56 50.31
CA SER A 17 -43.17 53.18 49.81
C SER A 17 -44.57 52.92 49.26
N LYS A 18 -44.69 51.97 48.31
CA LYS A 18 -45.69 50.88 48.33
C LYS A 18 -45.34 49.84 47.27
N SER A 19 -45.33 48.57 47.71
CA SER A 19 -45.10 47.34 46.94
C SER A 19 -46.29 47.01 46.03
N LYS A 20 -46.21 46.14 45.00
CA LYS A 20 -45.78 44.73 45.02
C LYS A 20 -45.84 44.15 43.59
N ARG A 21 -44.92 43.22 43.29
CA ARG A 21 -44.92 42.16 42.23
C ARG A 21 -44.91 42.66 40.78
N GLN A 22 -44.00 42.21 39.90
CA GLN A 22 -43.54 40.85 39.62
C GLN A 22 -42.10 40.90 39.06
N LYS A 23 -41.28 39.88 39.33
CA LYS A 23 -39.86 39.80 38.92
C LYS A 23 -39.70 39.84 37.40
N LEU A 24 -39.02 40.87 36.91
CA LEU A 24 -38.30 40.93 35.64
C LEU A 24 -36.89 41.43 35.99
N ILE A 25 -35.87 40.65 35.65
CA ILE A 25 -34.46 40.96 35.89
C ILE A 25 -33.99 41.81 34.71
N GLU A 26 -33.63 43.07 34.98
CA GLU A 26 -33.02 43.98 34.01
C GLU A 26 -31.51 43.72 33.87
N ASN A 27 -31.11 43.44 32.63
CA ASN A 27 -30.05 44.09 31.85
C ASN A 27 -29.01 44.93 32.62
N GLN A 28 -27.74 44.49 32.54
CA GLN A 28 -26.64 45.39 32.24
C GLN A 28 -26.18 45.12 30.80
N ARG A 29 -26.13 46.19 30.01
CA ARG A 29 -25.68 46.23 28.62
C ARG A 29 -24.15 46.35 28.59
N GLU A 30 -23.52 45.51 27.80
CA GLU A 30 -22.24 45.74 27.10
C GLU A 30 -22.35 45.14 25.68
N PRO A 31 -21.51 45.56 24.72
CA PRO A 31 -21.94 45.94 23.37
C PRO A 31 -22.18 44.77 22.40
N GLN A 32 -23.15 45.00 21.50
CA GLN A 32 -23.53 44.12 20.40
C GLN A 32 -22.37 43.85 19.43
N CYS A 33 -22.06 42.58 19.22
CA CYS A 33 -21.60 42.06 17.94
C CYS A 33 -22.54 40.91 17.57
N GLN A 34 -23.22 41.05 16.43
CA GLN A 34 -24.21 40.10 15.94
C GLN A 34 -23.51 38.81 15.49
N GLU A 35 -23.68 37.72 16.22
CA GLU A 35 -23.52 36.38 15.68
C GLU A 35 -24.68 36.11 14.72
N THR A 36 -24.43 36.23 13.42
CA THR A 36 -25.23 35.55 12.41
C THR A 36 -24.90 34.06 12.50
N ALA A 37 -25.83 33.30 13.07
CA ALA A 37 -25.87 31.85 12.96
C ALA A 37 -25.84 31.48 11.47
N LEU A 38 -24.71 30.90 11.03
CA LEU A 38 -24.67 30.15 9.78
C LEU A 38 -25.35 28.83 10.08
N THR A 39 -26.51 28.66 9.47
CA THR A 39 -27.19 27.38 9.31
C THR A 39 -26.19 26.35 8.80
N GLU A 40 -26.00 25.28 9.58
CA GLU A 40 -25.44 24.03 9.10
C GLU A 40 -26.32 23.60 7.92
N GLU A 41 -25.81 23.78 6.70
CA GLU A 41 -26.36 23.10 5.55
C GLU A 41 -26.09 21.62 5.78
N GLU A 42 -27.16 20.87 6.05
CA GLU A 42 -27.19 19.42 6.01
C GLU A 42 -26.53 18.99 4.70
N GLU A 43 -25.36 18.35 4.79
CA GLU A 43 -24.76 17.65 3.66
C GLU A 43 -25.79 16.64 3.19
N GLU A 44 -26.45 16.92 2.06
CA GLU A 44 -27.24 15.93 1.35
C GLU A 44 -26.33 14.71 1.13
N GLU A 45 -26.69 13.58 1.74
CA GLU A 45 -26.11 12.29 1.38
C GLU A 45 -26.39 12.05 -0.10
N ASP A 46 -25.42 12.41 -0.93
CA ASP A 46 -25.39 12.04 -2.33
C ASP A 46 -25.28 10.51 -2.38
N GLU A 47 -26.42 9.83 -2.56
CA GLU A 47 -26.49 8.43 -3.02
C GLU A 47 -25.93 8.26 -4.45
N GLY A 48 -25.16 9.23 -4.94
CA GLY A 48 -24.37 9.19 -6.15
C GLY A 48 -23.10 8.34 -6.01
N ASN A 49 -22.63 7.86 -7.16
CA ASN A 49 -21.40 7.08 -7.40
C ASN A 49 -20.07 7.76 -6.98
N GLY A 50 -20.12 8.76 -6.09
CA GLY A 50 -19.02 9.59 -5.65
C GLY A 50 -17.98 8.85 -4.82
N PHE A 51 -16.82 9.48 -4.68
CA PHE A 51 -15.71 9.00 -3.85
C PHE A 51 -15.85 9.56 -2.44
N LYS A 52 -15.73 8.70 -1.40
CA LYS A 52 -15.68 9.14 0.00
C LYS A 52 -14.24 9.52 0.35
N LEU A 53 -14.07 10.74 0.88
CA LEU A 53 -12.76 11.33 1.22
C LEU A 53 -12.62 11.46 2.73
N LYS A 54 -11.48 11.03 3.27
CA LYS A 54 -11.20 11.07 4.71
C LYS A 54 -11.00 12.49 5.26
N THR A 55 -10.46 13.39 4.44
CA THR A 55 -10.11 14.77 4.85
C THR A 55 -10.31 15.76 3.70
N SER A 56 -9.97 17.04 3.93
CA SER A 56 -9.88 18.07 2.87
C SER A 56 -8.45 18.20 2.32
N ALA A 57 -8.30 18.62 1.06
CA ALA A 57 -7.00 18.80 0.40
C ALA A 57 -6.02 19.65 1.21
N LYS A 58 -4.79 19.14 1.36
CA LYS A 58 -3.68 19.88 1.99
C LYS A 58 -3.43 21.17 1.21
N HIS A 59 -3.14 22.24 1.94
CA HIS A 59 -2.84 23.58 1.40
C HIS A 59 -3.88 24.19 0.44
N GLY A 60 -5.08 23.63 0.29
CA GLY A 60 -6.12 24.16 -0.59
C GLY A 60 -5.92 23.86 -2.08
N VAL A 61 -5.08 22.87 -2.43
CA VAL A 61 -4.90 22.41 -3.82
C VAL A 61 -6.20 21.81 -4.35
N GLN A 62 -6.57 22.15 -5.59
CA GLN A 62 -7.77 21.66 -6.27
C GLN A 62 -7.44 21.03 -7.63
N PRO A 63 -8.32 20.17 -8.19
CA PRO A 63 -8.17 19.64 -9.55
C PRO A 63 -8.07 20.76 -10.60
N LEU A 64 -7.24 20.58 -11.62
CA LEU A 64 -7.06 21.54 -12.71
C LEU A 64 -8.36 21.83 -13.46
N GLY A 65 -9.22 20.82 -13.60
CA GLY A 65 -10.56 20.95 -14.19
C GLY A 65 -11.43 22.02 -13.53
N ASN A 66 -11.24 22.31 -12.24
CA ASN A 66 -12.03 23.32 -11.53
C ASN A 66 -11.78 24.73 -12.08
N LEU A 67 -10.61 25.00 -12.66
CA LEU A 67 -10.26 26.28 -13.25
C LEU A 67 -11.23 26.71 -14.36
N TYR A 68 -11.83 25.76 -15.08
CA TYR A 68 -12.81 26.04 -16.14
C TYR A 68 -14.15 26.60 -15.62
N PHE A 69 -14.47 26.35 -14.35
CA PHE A 69 -15.71 26.81 -13.72
C PHE A 69 -15.56 28.12 -12.96
N VAL A 70 -14.32 28.61 -12.78
CA VAL A 70 -14.06 29.91 -12.17
C VAL A 70 -14.31 31.02 -13.19
N ASN A 71 -14.73 32.20 -12.71
CA ASN A 71 -15.05 33.38 -13.52
C ASN A 71 -14.07 33.60 -14.68
N LYS A 72 -14.59 34.01 -15.85
CA LYS A 72 -13.78 34.35 -17.03
C LYS A 72 -12.68 35.36 -16.67
N GLY A 73 -11.43 34.90 -16.67
CA GLY A 73 -10.25 35.70 -16.30
C GLY A 73 -9.55 35.27 -15.00
N ALA A 74 -10.03 34.24 -14.31
CA ALA A 74 -9.33 33.66 -13.18
C ALA A 74 -7.96 33.11 -13.61
N VAL A 75 -6.93 33.44 -12.84
CA VAL A 75 -5.56 32.99 -13.09
C VAL A 75 -5.17 32.01 -12.00
N ASN A 76 -4.68 30.83 -12.40
CA ASN A 76 -4.19 29.83 -11.46
C ASN A 76 -3.00 30.41 -10.64
N VAL A 77 -3.13 30.40 -9.31
CA VAL A 77 -2.08 30.87 -8.38
C VAL A 77 -0.79 30.12 -8.62
N ARG A 78 -0.86 28.83 -8.99
CA ARG A 78 0.29 28.03 -9.44
C ARG A 78 1.15 28.82 -10.42
N ASN A 79 0.55 29.31 -11.51
CA ASN A 79 1.28 29.96 -12.61
C ASN A 79 1.86 31.31 -12.20
N THR A 80 1.08 32.14 -11.50
CA THR A 80 1.55 33.47 -11.07
C THR A 80 2.64 33.37 -10.02
N GLY A 81 2.54 32.42 -9.09
CA GLY A 81 3.54 32.22 -8.04
C GLY A 81 4.80 31.49 -8.48
N LEU A 82 4.78 30.74 -9.59
CA LEU A 82 5.99 30.16 -10.21
C LEU A 82 6.72 31.14 -11.14
N GLY A 83 6.06 32.23 -11.57
CA GLY A 83 6.65 33.20 -12.50
C GLY A 83 7.10 32.52 -13.78
N ASN A 84 8.36 32.70 -14.20
CA ASN A 84 8.89 32.10 -15.42
C ASN A 84 8.94 30.56 -15.39
N LEU A 85 8.90 29.93 -14.21
CA LEU A 85 8.93 28.48 -14.07
C LEU A 85 7.56 27.82 -14.34
N HIS A 86 6.49 28.59 -14.53
CA HIS A 86 5.16 28.04 -14.78
C HIS A 86 5.08 27.15 -16.03
N VAL A 87 6.03 27.28 -16.95
CA VAL A 87 6.14 26.47 -18.18
C VAL A 87 6.53 25.01 -17.89
N LEU A 88 7.13 24.75 -16.73
CA LEU A 88 7.49 23.39 -16.30
C LEU A 88 6.25 22.67 -15.79
N THR A 89 6.22 21.34 -15.91
CA THR A 89 5.17 20.52 -15.30
C THR A 89 5.40 20.42 -13.78
N ASP A 90 4.37 20.00 -13.03
CA ASP A 90 4.47 19.92 -11.56
C ASP A 90 5.50 18.88 -11.11
N GLU A 91 5.60 17.79 -11.86
CA GLU A 91 6.61 16.74 -11.71
C GLU A 91 8.01 17.31 -11.83
N LEU A 92 8.30 18.03 -12.93
CA LEU A 92 9.60 18.65 -13.17
C LEU A 92 9.94 19.71 -12.12
N VAL A 93 8.96 20.50 -11.67
CA VAL A 93 9.20 21.43 -10.55
C VAL A 93 9.62 20.65 -9.30
N LEU A 94 8.90 19.59 -8.94
CA LEU A 94 9.23 18.78 -7.76
C LEU A 94 10.58 18.06 -7.90
N GLU A 95 10.94 17.56 -9.08
CA GLU A 95 12.26 16.96 -9.34
C GLU A 95 13.39 17.97 -9.12
N ILE A 96 13.22 19.22 -9.57
CA ILE A 96 14.18 20.29 -9.31
C ILE A 96 14.26 20.59 -7.81
N LEU A 97 13.10 20.68 -7.12
CA LEU A 97 13.08 20.94 -5.68
C LEU A 97 13.66 19.79 -4.86
N ALA A 98 13.58 18.54 -5.34
CA ALA A 98 14.19 17.38 -4.70
C ALA A 98 15.72 17.42 -4.66
N LEU A 99 16.36 18.30 -5.45
CA LEU A 99 17.81 18.54 -5.39
C LEU A 99 18.21 19.51 -4.26
N LEU A 100 17.25 20.13 -3.59
CA LEU A 100 17.49 21.12 -2.54
C LEU A 100 17.52 20.46 -1.16
N ASP A 101 18.40 20.95 -0.28
CA ASP A 101 18.37 20.59 1.13
C ASP A 101 17.17 21.21 1.87
N ALA A 102 16.96 20.76 3.11
CA ALA A 102 15.88 21.23 3.96
C ALA A 102 15.88 22.75 4.20
N ALA A 103 17.06 23.38 4.30
CA ALA A 103 17.16 24.81 4.55
C ALA A 103 16.70 25.61 3.32
N HIS A 104 17.13 25.21 2.13
CA HIS A 104 16.72 25.81 0.87
C HIS A 104 15.22 25.62 0.60
N LEU A 105 14.66 24.42 0.86
CA LEU A 105 13.21 24.19 0.79
C LEU A 105 12.45 25.09 1.77
N GLY A 106 12.95 25.21 3.00
CA GLY A 106 12.40 26.10 4.02
C GLY A 106 12.36 27.55 3.55
N VAL A 107 13.48 28.09 3.06
CA VAL A 107 13.56 29.45 2.50
C VAL A 107 12.61 29.61 1.32
N LEU A 108 12.62 28.68 0.36
CA LEU A 108 11.79 28.75 -0.84
C LEU A 108 10.30 28.76 -0.51
N SER A 109 9.87 28.01 0.51
CA SER A 109 8.49 28.00 0.99
C SER A 109 7.96 29.37 1.45
N THR A 110 8.85 30.34 1.69
CA THR A 110 8.49 31.70 2.11
C THR A 110 8.41 32.71 0.96
N VAL A 111 8.78 32.32 -0.26
CA VAL A 111 8.94 33.25 -1.40
C VAL A 111 7.61 33.58 -2.06
N THR A 112 6.81 32.57 -2.43
CA THR A 112 5.49 32.74 -3.05
C THR A 112 4.49 31.71 -2.53
N LYS A 113 3.19 31.95 -2.76
CA LYS A 113 2.14 30.97 -2.45
C LYS A 113 2.35 29.64 -3.18
N SER A 114 2.83 29.66 -4.43
CA SER A 114 3.11 28.43 -5.17
C SER A 114 4.28 27.67 -4.57
N PHE A 115 5.38 28.34 -4.29
CA PHE A 115 6.52 27.70 -3.64
C PHE A 115 6.19 27.22 -2.23
N TYR A 116 5.30 27.88 -1.51
CA TYR A 116 4.77 27.35 -0.26
C TYR A 116 4.11 25.98 -0.48
N VAL A 117 3.24 25.82 -1.49
CA VAL A 117 2.60 24.52 -1.78
C VAL A 117 3.65 23.48 -2.19
N PHE A 118 4.49 23.78 -3.18
CA PHE A 118 5.48 22.82 -3.69
C PHE A 118 6.53 22.43 -2.65
N ALA A 119 7.12 23.38 -1.93
CA ALA A 119 8.16 23.10 -0.96
C ALA A 119 7.64 22.42 0.31
N ASN A 120 6.33 22.36 0.54
CA ASN A 120 5.72 21.56 1.61
C ASN A 120 5.17 20.21 1.12
N HIS A 121 5.46 19.81 -0.13
CA HIS A 121 5.06 18.51 -0.65
C HIS A 121 5.75 17.37 0.14
N GLU A 122 4.96 16.48 0.73
CA GLU A 122 5.43 15.45 1.69
C GLU A 122 6.60 14.59 1.16
N PRO A 123 6.58 14.06 -0.08
CA PRO A 123 7.70 13.31 -0.65
C PRO A 123 9.07 14.00 -0.60
N LEU A 124 9.15 15.33 -0.72
CA LEU A 124 10.44 16.04 -0.63
C LEU A 124 11.07 15.85 0.75
N TRP A 125 10.26 16.05 1.79
CA TRP A 125 10.70 15.91 3.18
C TRP A 125 10.88 14.45 3.58
N ARG A 126 10.06 13.54 3.05
CA ARG A 126 10.21 12.10 3.25
C ARG A 126 11.60 11.63 2.78
N ASN A 127 12.00 12.03 1.58
CA ASN A 127 13.31 11.66 1.06
C ASN A 127 14.45 12.20 1.93
N LEU A 128 14.39 13.47 2.34
CA LEU A 128 15.38 14.05 3.26
C LEU A 128 15.46 13.31 4.59
N VAL A 129 14.31 12.94 5.19
CA VAL A 129 14.30 12.14 6.43
C VAL A 129 14.95 10.77 6.21
N LEU A 130 14.53 10.03 5.18
CA LEU A 130 15.03 8.68 4.94
C LEU A 130 16.50 8.66 4.49
N GLU A 131 16.97 9.71 3.82
CA GLU A 131 18.35 9.83 3.35
C GLU A 131 19.29 10.29 4.45
N GLU A 132 18.91 11.29 5.25
CA GLU A 132 19.79 11.90 6.25
C GLU A 132 19.64 11.28 7.64
N LEU A 133 18.41 10.97 8.06
CA LEU A 133 18.11 10.41 9.39
C LEU A 133 18.00 8.88 9.38
N LYS A 134 17.94 8.27 8.19
CA LYS A 134 17.75 6.81 8.01
C LYS A 134 16.51 6.33 8.76
N GLY A 135 16.60 5.31 9.62
CA GLY A 135 15.51 4.87 10.48
C GLY A 135 15.56 5.39 11.91
N ASP A 136 16.49 6.29 12.23
CA ASP A 136 16.63 6.88 13.57
C ASP A 136 15.82 8.19 13.69
N PHE A 137 14.50 8.06 13.54
CA PHE A 137 13.58 9.19 13.69
C PHE A 137 12.29 8.78 14.42
N LEU A 138 11.64 9.78 15.01
CA LEU A 138 10.29 9.65 15.56
C LEU A 138 9.34 10.47 14.69
N PHE A 139 8.37 9.80 14.08
CA PHE A 139 7.41 10.45 13.22
C PHE A 139 6.58 11.48 14.00
N ALA A 140 6.55 12.72 13.51
CA ALA A 140 5.90 13.86 14.15
C ALA A 140 4.68 14.35 13.36
N GLY A 141 3.86 13.43 12.83
CA GLY A 141 2.62 13.72 12.11
C GLY A 141 2.78 14.17 10.64
N SER A 142 3.95 14.71 10.26
CA SER A 142 4.35 14.95 8.87
C SER A 142 5.84 14.75 8.68
N TRP A 143 6.29 14.51 7.44
CA TRP A 143 7.71 14.32 7.17
C TRP A 143 8.54 15.58 7.45
N LYS A 144 7.98 16.76 7.14
CA LYS A 144 8.62 18.04 7.46
C LYS A 144 8.76 18.23 8.97
N ALA A 145 7.69 18.03 9.73
CA ALA A 145 7.73 18.18 11.18
C ALA A 145 8.69 17.16 11.82
N THR A 146 8.75 15.95 11.26
CA THR A 146 9.71 14.90 11.66
C THR A 146 11.14 15.38 11.47
N TYR A 147 11.48 15.86 10.26
CA TYR A 147 12.80 16.39 9.96
C TYR A 147 13.18 17.57 10.88
N VAL A 148 12.28 18.55 11.03
CA VAL A 148 12.53 19.73 11.87
C VAL A 148 12.71 19.34 13.34
N SER A 149 11.89 18.43 13.85
CA SER A 149 11.97 17.99 15.26
C SER A 149 13.27 17.23 15.55
N ALA A 150 13.73 16.40 14.61
CA ALA A 150 14.98 15.66 14.73
C ALA A 150 16.21 16.58 14.61
N SER A 151 16.24 17.45 13.59
CA SER A 151 17.39 18.31 13.31
C SER A 151 17.45 19.55 14.20
N HIS A 152 16.32 20.02 14.70
CA HIS A 152 16.21 21.22 15.55
C HIS A 152 15.27 21.00 16.76
N PRO A 153 15.62 20.15 17.75
CA PRO A 153 14.73 19.78 18.86
C PRO A 153 14.25 20.95 19.74
N LYS A 154 14.98 22.07 19.73
CA LYS A 154 14.60 23.30 20.45
C LYS A 154 13.43 24.04 19.80
N PHE A 155 13.14 23.74 18.53
CA PHE A 155 12.03 24.28 17.78
C PHE A 155 10.84 23.33 17.93
N GLN A 156 10.08 23.48 19.02
CA GLN A 156 8.82 22.76 19.16
C GLN A 156 7.81 23.36 18.18
N SER A 157 7.47 22.61 17.13
CA SER A 157 6.40 22.97 16.21
C SER A 157 5.06 22.85 16.94
N SER A 158 4.64 23.94 17.60
CA SER A 158 3.33 24.01 18.25
C SER A 158 2.25 24.18 17.17
N GLY A 159 1.60 23.07 16.79
CA GLY A 159 0.39 23.06 15.97
C GLY A 159 0.45 23.99 14.76
N GLU A 160 1.18 23.61 13.72
CA GLU A 160 1.30 24.41 12.49
C GLU A 160 -0.09 24.77 11.94
N SER A 161 -0.42 26.07 11.94
CA SER A 161 -1.54 26.56 11.16
C SER A 161 -1.18 26.42 9.68
N VAL A 162 -1.69 25.36 9.04
CA VAL A 162 -1.46 25.12 7.61
C VAL A 162 -2.10 26.26 6.80
N LEU A 163 -1.30 26.99 6.02
CA LEU A 163 -1.83 28.01 5.13
C LEU A 163 -2.63 27.33 4.01
N LYS A 164 -3.91 27.66 3.90
CA LYS A 164 -4.77 27.25 2.78
C LYS A 164 -4.67 28.30 1.66
N ILE A 165 -4.08 27.91 0.55
CA ILE A 165 -3.94 28.73 -0.64
C ILE A 165 -5.20 28.55 -1.49
N ARG A 166 -5.88 29.66 -1.80
CA ARG A 166 -7.03 29.67 -2.72
C ARG A 166 -6.55 29.70 -4.16
N ASP A 167 -7.39 29.20 -5.06
CA ASP A 167 -7.18 29.28 -6.51
C ASP A 167 -5.88 28.63 -7.00
N PHE A 168 -5.42 27.61 -6.29
CA PHE A 168 -4.27 26.79 -6.68
C PHE A 168 -4.77 25.47 -7.27
N TYR A 169 -4.57 25.29 -8.57
CA TYR A 169 -5.09 24.13 -9.29
C TYR A 169 -3.94 23.29 -9.88
N SER A 170 -3.92 22.00 -9.58
CA SER A 170 -2.90 21.04 -10.02
C SER A 170 -3.46 19.64 -9.90
N ASP A 171 -3.58 18.91 -11.02
CA ASP A 171 -4.01 17.51 -10.99
C ASP A 171 -2.96 16.63 -10.31
N TYR A 172 -1.67 16.85 -10.60
CA TYR A 172 -0.58 16.06 -10.04
C TYR A 172 -0.52 16.13 -8.50
N LEU A 173 -0.47 17.35 -7.94
CA LEU A 173 -0.40 17.55 -6.49
C LEU A 173 -1.71 17.12 -5.81
N PHE A 174 -2.86 17.30 -6.48
CA PHE A 174 -4.15 16.86 -5.96
C PHE A 174 -4.28 15.34 -5.96
N GLN A 175 -3.77 14.65 -6.98
CA GLN A 175 -3.91 13.21 -7.17
C GLN A 175 -3.26 12.43 -6.03
N SER A 176 -2.05 12.80 -5.60
CA SER A 176 -1.41 12.10 -4.48
C SER A 176 -2.19 12.25 -3.18
N TRP A 177 -2.72 13.46 -2.91
CA TRP A 177 -3.60 13.69 -1.77
C TRP A 177 -4.91 12.89 -1.88
N LEU A 178 -5.54 12.88 -3.06
CA LEU A 178 -6.77 12.17 -3.35
C LEU A 178 -6.59 10.67 -3.07
N CYS A 179 -5.55 10.06 -3.63
CA CYS A 179 -5.27 8.64 -3.46
C CYS A 179 -4.99 8.27 -1.98
N ALA A 180 -4.30 9.15 -1.22
CA ALA A 180 -4.06 8.94 0.21
C ALA A 180 -5.34 9.02 1.07
N ASN A 181 -6.35 9.78 0.62
CA ASN A 181 -7.56 10.07 1.38
C ASN A 181 -8.79 9.33 0.84
N LEU A 182 -8.63 8.56 -0.22
CA LEU A 182 -9.72 7.81 -0.81
C LEU A 182 -9.99 6.54 0.00
N GLU A 183 -11.26 6.33 0.34
CA GLU A 183 -11.69 5.05 0.89
C GLU A 183 -11.93 4.03 -0.24
N MET A 184 -11.52 2.78 -0.01
CA MET A 184 -11.84 1.68 -0.93
C MET A 184 -13.36 1.58 -1.10
N LYS A 185 -13.86 1.70 -2.34
CA LYS A 185 -15.29 1.58 -2.60
C LYS A 185 -15.78 0.17 -2.23
N ARG A 186 -17.00 0.11 -1.70
CA ARG A 186 -17.68 -1.15 -1.38
C ARG A 186 -17.68 -2.12 -2.56
N GLU A 187 -17.96 -1.64 -3.77
CA GLU A 187 -17.97 -2.46 -5.00
C GLU A 187 -16.60 -3.09 -5.35
N TRP A 188 -15.49 -2.48 -4.92
CA TRP A 188 -14.14 -3.04 -5.10
C TRP A 188 -13.86 -4.15 -4.09
N LEU A 189 -14.47 -4.07 -2.91
CA LEU A 189 -14.31 -5.04 -1.83
C LEU A 189 -15.24 -6.24 -1.96
N GLU A 190 -16.45 -6.05 -2.48
CA GLU A 190 -17.47 -7.10 -2.60
C GLU A 190 -17.11 -8.22 -3.59
N ARG A 191 -16.23 -7.96 -4.56
CA ARG A 191 -15.82 -9.00 -5.51
C ARG A 191 -14.92 -10.01 -4.83
N ASP A 192 -15.48 -11.20 -4.70
CA ASP A 192 -14.81 -12.36 -4.16
C ASP A 192 -15.20 -13.61 -4.95
N ASN A 193 -14.23 -14.17 -5.67
CA ASN A 193 -14.43 -15.32 -6.55
C ASN A 193 -13.32 -16.38 -6.40
N ILE A 194 -12.48 -16.24 -5.38
CA ILE A 194 -11.47 -17.26 -5.07
C ILE A 194 -12.13 -18.49 -4.45
N THR A 195 -11.58 -19.68 -4.74
CA THR A 195 -12.01 -20.89 -4.04
C THR A 195 -11.45 -20.87 -2.62
N ARG A 196 -12.31 -21.09 -1.61
CA ARG A 196 -11.95 -21.25 -0.20
C ARG A 196 -12.07 -22.70 0.21
N VAL A 197 -11.09 -23.21 0.94
CA VAL A 197 -11.02 -24.61 1.35
C VAL A 197 -10.44 -24.73 2.75
N ARG A 198 -10.97 -25.69 3.51
CA ARG A 198 -10.50 -26.03 4.86
C ARG A 198 -10.24 -27.53 4.94
N GLY A 199 -9.14 -27.92 5.57
CA GLY A 199 -8.86 -29.33 5.89
C GLY A 199 -8.63 -30.23 4.67
N LEU A 200 -7.99 -29.73 3.62
CA LEU A 200 -7.58 -30.55 2.47
C LEU A 200 -6.41 -31.48 2.84
N SER A 201 -6.38 -32.66 2.22
CA SER A 201 -5.15 -33.47 2.17
C SER A 201 -4.09 -32.76 1.30
N VAL A 202 -2.81 -33.12 1.49
CA VAL A 202 -1.72 -32.55 0.68
C VAL A 202 -1.88 -32.98 -0.79
N GLU A 203 -2.30 -34.22 -1.01
CA GLU A 203 -2.59 -34.77 -2.33
C GLU A 203 -3.71 -34.01 -3.04
N ASP A 204 -4.81 -33.72 -2.34
CA ASP A 204 -5.91 -32.94 -2.90
C ASP A 204 -5.50 -31.50 -3.20
N PHE A 205 -4.65 -30.89 -2.36
CA PHE A 205 -4.09 -29.58 -2.64
C PHE A 205 -3.27 -29.59 -3.93
N ILE A 206 -2.36 -30.57 -4.06
CA ILE A 206 -1.49 -30.70 -5.24
C ILE A 206 -2.34 -30.90 -6.51
N THR A 207 -3.25 -31.88 -6.51
CA THR A 207 -4.02 -32.24 -7.70
C THR A 207 -4.99 -31.14 -8.13
N ASN A 208 -5.61 -30.43 -7.19
CA ASN A 208 -6.67 -29.46 -7.52
C ASN A 208 -6.18 -28.01 -7.65
N PHE A 209 -5.00 -27.68 -7.11
CA PHE A 209 -4.51 -26.29 -7.05
C PHE A 209 -3.07 -26.13 -7.50
N GLU A 210 -2.11 -26.83 -6.91
CA GLU A 210 -0.68 -26.62 -7.24
C GLU A 210 -0.34 -27.06 -8.67
N GLU A 211 -0.69 -28.30 -9.04
CA GLU A 211 -0.41 -28.86 -10.36
C GLU A 211 -1.20 -28.18 -11.50
N PRO A 212 -2.47 -27.78 -11.30
CA PRO A 212 -3.19 -26.93 -12.26
C PRO A 212 -2.76 -25.46 -12.26
N ASN A 213 -1.81 -25.06 -11.41
CA ASN A 213 -1.34 -23.68 -11.23
C ASN A 213 -2.49 -22.69 -10.92
N LYS A 214 -3.34 -23.03 -9.96
CA LYS A 214 -4.57 -22.31 -9.60
C LYS A 214 -4.50 -21.74 -8.17
N PRO A 215 -4.76 -20.42 -7.97
CA PRO A 215 -4.76 -19.82 -6.64
C PRO A 215 -5.91 -20.35 -5.80
N VAL A 216 -5.67 -20.42 -4.49
CA VAL A 216 -6.67 -20.86 -3.50
C VAL A 216 -6.44 -20.15 -2.18
N LEU A 217 -7.53 -19.94 -1.44
CA LEU A 217 -7.49 -19.45 -0.08
C LEU A 217 -7.73 -20.63 0.87
N LEU A 218 -6.78 -20.86 1.77
CA LEU A 218 -6.78 -21.96 2.72
C LEU A 218 -7.18 -21.45 4.11
N GLU A 219 -8.09 -22.15 4.77
CA GLU A 219 -8.57 -21.84 6.12
C GLU A 219 -8.09 -22.88 7.14
N GLY A 220 -7.87 -22.46 8.38
CA GLY A 220 -7.50 -23.33 9.50
C GLY A 220 -6.03 -23.76 9.52
N CYS A 221 -5.19 -23.24 8.62
CA CYS A 221 -3.75 -23.55 8.61
C CYS A 221 -2.98 -22.94 9.80
N LEU A 222 -3.55 -21.90 10.43
CA LEU A 222 -2.86 -21.09 11.43
C LEU A 222 -3.32 -21.39 12.87
N ASP A 223 -4.28 -22.30 13.06
CA ASP A 223 -4.98 -22.54 14.35
C ASP A 223 -4.01 -22.87 15.50
N ASP A 224 -2.90 -23.54 15.19
CA ASP A 224 -1.87 -23.96 16.16
C ASP A 224 -0.70 -23.00 16.30
N TRP A 225 -0.61 -21.95 15.48
CA TRP A 225 0.52 -21.01 15.52
C TRP A 225 0.54 -20.21 16.82
N GLY A 226 1.73 -20.07 17.40
CA GLY A 226 1.98 -19.13 18.49
C GLY A 226 1.78 -17.68 18.04
N ALA A 227 2.10 -17.39 16.77
CA ALA A 227 2.00 -16.07 16.17
C ALA A 227 0.57 -15.51 16.25
N VAL A 228 -0.46 -16.29 15.89
CA VAL A 228 -1.87 -15.86 15.95
C VAL A 228 -2.31 -15.51 17.37
N LYS A 229 -1.70 -16.13 18.38
CA LYS A 229 -2.06 -15.94 19.80
C LYS A 229 -1.27 -14.80 20.46
N LYS A 230 -0.07 -14.49 19.97
CA LYS A 230 0.89 -13.60 20.65
C LYS A 230 1.19 -12.30 19.90
N TRP A 231 1.23 -12.34 18.57
CA TRP A 231 1.74 -11.23 17.77
C TRP A 231 0.79 -10.03 17.79
N SER A 232 1.14 -9.10 18.69
CA SER A 232 0.61 -7.76 18.84
C SER A 232 1.76 -6.76 18.69
N LYS A 233 1.47 -5.48 18.51
CA LYS A 233 2.50 -4.42 18.46
C LYS A 233 3.38 -4.45 19.71
N GLU A 234 2.74 -4.59 20.86
CA GLU A 234 3.39 -4.60 22.17
C GLU A 234 4.31 -5.82 22.29
N TYR A 235 3.80 -7.00 21.96
CA TYR A 235 4.59 -8.23 22.00
C TYR A 235 5.78 -8.17 21.05
N LEU A 236 5.56 -7.77 19.79
CA LEU A 236 6.60 -7.70 18.78
C LEU A 236 7.69 -6.69 19.17
N SER A 237 7.30 -5.53 19.71
CA SER A 237 8.25 -4.53 20.21
C SER A 237 9.07 -5.04 21.39
N ASP A 238 8.45 -5.75 22.33
CA ASP A 238 9.13 -6.31 23.50
C ASP A 238 10.15 -7.38 23.11
N VAL A 239 9.78 -8.34 22.25
CA VAL A 239 10.68 -9.43 21.85
C VAL A 239 11.78 -8.98 20.88
N ALA A 240 11.52 -7.97 20.05
CA ALA A 240 12.52 -7.40 19.15
C ALA A 240 13.47 -6.44 19.88
N GLY A 241 12.99 -5.70 20.88
CA GLY A 241 13.77 -4.67 21.57
C GLY A 241 14.36 -3.66 20.60
N ASP A 242 15.69 -3.53 20.62
CA ASP A 242 16.43 -2.57 19.80
C ASP A 242 16.78 -3.09 18.38
N VAL A 243 16.35 -4.30 18.01
CA VAL A 243 16.60 -4.88 16.69
C VAL A 243 15.89 -4.07 15.60
N GLU A 244 16.61 -3.78 14.52
CA GLU A 244 16.09 -3.03 13.37
C GLU A 244 15.58 -3.95 12.27
N PHE A 245 14.48 -3.55 11.64
CA PHE A 245 13.80 -4.26 10.57
C PHE A 245 13.80 -3.44 9.30
N ALA A 246 13.87 -4.10 8.14
CA ALA A 246 13.77 -3.48 6.84
C ALA A 246 12.37 -2.89 6.63
N VAL A 247 12.32 -1.57 6.48
CA VAL A 247 11.11 -0.76 6.30
C VAL A 247 11.32 0.14 5.09
N GLY A 248 10.87 -0.32 3.91
CA GLY A 248 11.17 0.35 2.64
C GLY A 248 12.69 0.51 2.43
N PRO A 249 13.22 1.74 2.26
CA PRO A 249 14.64 1.97 1.98
C PRO A 249 15.53 2.06 3.23
N VAL A 250 14.99 1.91 4.44
CA VAL A 250 15.73 2.06 5.71
C VAL A 250 15.55 0.85 6.61
N GLU A 251 16.41 0.70 7.61
CA GLU A 251 16.19 -0.20 8.74
C GLU A 251 15.73 0.61 9.95
N MET A 252 14.73 0.14 10.69
CA MET A 252 14.13 0.86 11.82
C MET A 252 13.67 -0.10 12.92
N LYS A 253 13.76 0.35 14.18
CA LYS A 253 13.19 -0.38 15.33
C LYS A 253 11.67 -0.46 15.23
N LEU A 254 11.09 -1.58 15.67
CA LEU A 254 9.62 -1.79 15.62
C LEU A 254 8.85 -0.71 16.38
N GLU A 255 9.33 -0.24 17.53
CA GLU A 255 8.66 0.82 18.29
C GLU A 255 8.54 2.13 17.48
N ASN A 256 9.61 2.51 16.76
CA ASN A 256 9.59 3.69 15.90
C ASN A 256 8.68 3.48 14.69
N TYR A 257 8.70 2.27 14.11
CA TYR A 257 7.81 1.91 13.00
C TYR A 257 6.33 2.00 13.40
N PHE A 258 5.96 1.48 14.57
CA PHE A 258 4.57 1.52 15.03
C PHE A 258 4.10 2.94 15.33
N LYS A 259 4.95 3.79 15.92
CA LYS A 259 4.63 5.23 16.09
C LYS A 259 4.40 5.92 14.75
N TYR A 260 5.18 5.56 13.73
CA TYR A 260 4.95 6.04 12.36
C TYR A 260 3.64 5.50 11.78
N SER A 261 3.39 4.19 11.87
CA SER A 261 2.22 3.55 11.26
C SER A 261 0.89 4.02 11.87
N ASP A 262 0.90 4.38 13.15
CA ASP A 262 -0.27 4.91 13.86
C ASP A 262 -0.69 6.31 13.37
N GLY A 263 0.27 7.12 12.91
CA GLY A 263 0.04 8.52 12.57
C GLY A 263 0.07 8.83 11.08
N VAL A 264 0.49 7.90 10.23
CA VAL A 264 0.72 8.17 8.82
C VAL A 264 -0.58 8.31 8.04
N THR A 265 -0.65 9.36 7.21
CA THR A 265 -1.71 9.58 6.22
C THR A 265 -1.08 9.92 4.87
N GLU A 266 -0.56 8.91 4.17
CA GLU A 266 0.06 9.08 2.86
C GLU A 266 -0.39 8.00 1.88
N GLU A 267 -0.23 8.28 0.58
CA GLU A 267 -0.66 7.39 -0.50
C GLU A 267 0.11 6.07 -0.54
N ARG A 268 1.39 6.11 -0.13
CA ARG A 268 2.29 4.96 -0.11
C ARG A 268 3.04 4.91 1.21
N PRO A 269 2.37 4.47 2.30
CA PRO A 269 3.03 4.32 3.59
C PRO A 269 4.25 3.39 3.49
N LEU A 270 5.28 3.66 4.28
CA LEU A 270 6.38 2.74 4.51
C LEU A 270 5.84 1.39 4.96
N TYR A 271 6.38 0.36 4.33
CA TYR A 271 5.94 -1.01 4.53
C TYR A 271 7.11 -1.83 5.07
N LEU A 272 6.90 -2.48 6.23
CA LEU A 272 7.89 -3.37 6.81
C LEU A 272 7.86 -4.68 6.04
N PHE A 273 9.01 -5.07 5.50
CA PHE A 273 9.17 -6.26 4.67
C PHE A 273 10.58 -6.82 4.89
N ASP A 274 10.76 -7.59 5.97
CA ASP A 274 12.09 -8.01 6.42
C ASP A 274 12.33 -9.51 6.15
N PRO A 275 13.33 -9.86 5.30
CA PRO A 275 13.64 -11.27 4.98
C PRO A 275 14.36 -12.03 6.11
N LYS A 276 14.99 -11.29 7.02
CA LYS A 276 15.92 -11.81 8.03
C LYS A 276 15.33 -11.77 9.43
N PHE A 277 14.04 -11.47 9.58
CA PHE A 277 13.37 -11.35 10.87
C PHE A 277 13.58 -12.58 11.76
N ALA A 278 13.58 -13.78 11.18
CA ALA A 278 13.77 -15.03 11.90
C ALA A 278 15.22 -15.22 12.39
N GLU A 279 16.21 -14.71 11.67
CA GLU A 279 17.61 -14.71 12.11
C GLU A 279 17.85 -13.63 13.17
N LYS A 280 17.25 -12.46 12.97
CA LYS A 280 17.32 -11.30 13.85
C LYS A 280 16.64 -11.57 15.20
N VAL A 281 15.48 -12.23 15.19
CA VAL A 281 14.64 -12.51 16.37
C VAL A 281 14.16 -13.97 16.34
N PRO A 282 15.00 -14.95 16.77
CA PRO A 282 14.71 -16.38 16.64
C PRO A 282 13.44 -16.88 17.32
N VAL A 283 12.93 -16.18 18.34
CA VAL A 283 11.66 -16.54 18.96
C VAL A 283 10.50 -16.41 17.97
N LEU A 284 10.53 -15.44 17.05
CA LEU A 284 9.49 -15.28 16.02
C LEU A 284 9.47 -16.46 15.06
N ASP A 285 10.64 -17.03 14.73
CA ASP A 285 10.76 -18.23 13.88
C ASP A 285 10.08 -19.45 14.52
N SER A 286 10.20 -19.59 15.84
CA SER A 286 9.62 -20.72 16.58
C SER A 286 8.09 -20.64 16.77
N GLU A 287 7.47 -19.52 16.40
CA GLU A 287 6.05 -19.24 16.67
C GLU A 287 5.14 -19.47 15.47
N TYR A 288 5.70 -19.85 14.33
CA TYR A 288 4.96 -20.27 13.16
C TYR A 288 5.69 -21.44 12.47
N GLU A 289 4.99 -22.13 11.59
CA GLU A 289 5.60 -23.14 10.72
C GLU A 289 4.99 -23.07 9.33
N ALA A 290 5.72 -23.44 8.28
CA ALA A 290 5.10 -23.51 6.95
C ALA A 290 3.90 -24.49 6.97
N PRO A 291 2.71 -24.07 6.46
CA PRO A 291 1.57 -24.97 6.36
C PRO A 291 1.94 -26.25 5.61
N VAL A 292 1.28 -27.37 5.96
CA VAL A 292 1.64 -28.71 5.49
C VAL A 292 1.79 -28.83 3.97
N TYR A 293 1.03 -28.03 3.22
CA TYR A 293 1.02 -27.97 1.76
C TYR A 293 2.33 -27.44 1.15
N PHE A 294 3.09 -26.64 1.90
CA PHE A 294 4.24 -25.87 1.42
C PHE A 294 5.57 -26.33 2.05
N ARG A 295 5.57 -27.49 2.72
CA ARG A 295 6.77 -28.02 3.40
C ARG A 295 7.82 -28.57 2.43
N GLU A 296 7.43 -28.91 1.20
CA GLU A 296 8.39 -29.20 0.14
C GLU A 296 8.96 -27.90 -0.40
N ASP A 297 10.17 -27.54 0.05
CA ASP A 297 10.92 -26.39 -0.44
C ASP A 297 12.28 -26.84 -1.00
N LEU A 298 12.32 -27.06 -2.31
CA LEU A 298 13.50 -27.52 -3.02
C LEU A 298 14.63 -26.49 -3.01
N PHE A 299 14.37 -25.18 -2.89
CA PHE A 299 15.46 -24.20 -2.76
C PHE A 299 16.26 -24.38 -1.46
N SER A 300 15.74 -25.08 -0.46
CA SER A 300 16.46 -25.40 0.77
C SER A 300 17.78 -26.16 0.54
N VAL A 301 17.91 -26.92 -0.56
CA VAL A 301 19.15 -27.67 -0.87
C VAL A 301 20.34 -26.76 -1.16
N LEU A 302 20.12 -25.48 -1.44
CA LEU A 302 21.17 -24.47 -1.62
C LEU A 302 21.79 -24.03 -0.29
N GLY A 303 21.22 -24.41 0.86
CA GLY A 303 21.70 -23.99 2.17
C GLY A 303 21.76 -22.46 2.28
N ASN A 304 22.93 -21.93 2.64
CA ASN A 304 23.16 -20.49 2.81
C ASN A 304 23.24 -19.71 1.48
N GLU A 305 23.35 -20.40 0.33
CA GLU A 305 23.35 -19.76 -0.99
C GLU A 305 21.92 -19.54 -1.53
N ARG A 306 20.90 -19.99 -0.79
CA ARG A 306 19.50 -19.81 -1.18
C ARG A 306 19.15 -18.31 -1.26
N PRO A 307 18.33 -17.90 -2.23
CA PRO A 307 17.72 -16.59 -2.18
C PRO A 307 16.83 -16.40 -0.93
N ASP A 308 16.68 -15.14 -0.51
CA ASP A 308 15.68 -14.71 0.46
C ASP A 308 14.32 -15.29 0.05
N TYR A 309 13.62 -15.89 1.01
CA TYR A 309 12.45 -16.73 0.73
C TYR A 309 11.32 -16.56 1.71
N ARG A 310 11.54 -15.89 2.84
CA ARG A 310 10.53 -15.69 3.89
C ARG A 310 10.59 -14.27 4.38
N TRP A 311 9.45 -13.65 4.59
CA TRP A 311 9.38 -12.28 5.08
C TRP A 311 8.29 -12.15 6.14
N ILE A 312 8.61 -11.41 7.20
CA ILE A 312 7.57 -10.77 8.02
C ILE A 312 7.15 -9.49 7.33
N ILE A 313 5.83 -9.29 7.27
CA ILE A 313 5.23 -8.17 6.56
C ILE A 313 4.29 -7.46 7.52
N ILE A 314 4.56 -6.20 7.80
CA ILE A 314 3.74 -5.38 8.68
C ILE A 314 3.46 -4.04 8.02
N GLY A 315 2.20 -3.60 8.02
CA GLY A 315 1.88 -2.29 7.47
C GLY A 315 0.52 -1.74 7.84
N PRO A 316 0.37 -0.41 7.83
CA PRO A 316 -0.90 0.26 8.10
C PRO A 316 -1.89 0.07 6.93
N SER A 317 -3.13 0.52 7.15
CA SER A 317 -4.14 0.60 6.09
C SER A 317 -3.61 1.41 4.90
N GLY A 318 -3.88 0.92 3.69
CA GLY A 318 -3.45 1.54 2.44
C GLY A 318 -2.06 1.13 1.96
N SER A 319 -1.22 0.54 2.81
CA SER A 319 0.06 -0.02 2.37
C SER A 319 -0.13 -1.36 1.64
N GLY A 320 0.89 -1.81 0.91
CA GLY A 320 0.83 -3.06 0.17
C GLY A 320 1.81 -3.11 -0.98
N SER A 321 1.54 -3.98 -1.94
CA SER A 321 2.35 -4.18 -3.14
C SER A 321 1.52 -3.98 -4.40
N SER A 322 2.03 -3.20 -5.35
CA SER A 322 1.45 -3.07 -6.69
C SER A 322 1.55 -4.38 -7.48
N PHE A 323 1.04 -4.41 -8.72
CA PHE A 323 1.13 -5.62 -9.55
C PHE A 323 2.56 -6.06 -9.77
N HIS A 324 2.84 -7.30 -9.40
CA HIS A 324 4.10 -7.98 -9.64
C HIS A 324 3.86 -9.48 -9.85
N ILE A 325 4.91 -10.16 -10.29
CA ILE A 325 5.02 -11.62 -10.29
C ILE A 325 6.15 -11.95 -9.31
N ASP A 326 5.97 -13.02 -8.53
CA ASP A 326 7.00 -13.48 -7.62
C ASP A 326 8.33 -13.76 -8.33
N PRO A 327 9.48 -13.37 -7.74
CA PRO A 327 10.76 -13.51 -8.38
C PRO A 327 11.14 -14.99 -8.56
N ASN A 328 12.13 -15.22 -9.42
CA ASN A 328 12.74 -16.54 -9.63
C ASN A 328 11.76 -17.62 -10.14
N SER A 329 10.56 -17.24 -10.63
CA SER A 329 9.49 -18.16 -11.02
C SER A 329 9.02 -19.08 -9.89
N THR A 330 9.15 -18.60 -8.64
CA THR A 330 8.68 -19.32 -7.45
C THR A 330 7.15 -19.25 -7.32
N SER A 331 6.58 -20.18 -6.56
CA SER A 331 5.23 -20.03 -6.00
C SER A 331 5.37 -19.43 -4.60
N ALA A 332 4.30 -18.84 -4.08
CA ALA A 332 4.29 -18.26 -2.75
C ALA A 332 3.04 -18.63 -1.96
N TRP A 333 3.14 -18.51 -0.65
CA TRP A 333 2.00 -18.46 0.24
C TRP A 333 2.09 -17.26 1.17
N ASN A 334 0.95 -16.66 1.52
CA ASN A 334 0.85 -15.51 2.41
C ASN A 334 -0.20 -15.78 3.50
N ALA A 335 0.26 -15.90 4.75
CA ALA A 335 -0.58 -16.10 5.93
C ALA A 335 -0.86 -14.76 6.62
N VAL A 336 -2.13 -14.39 6.70
CA VAL A 336 -2.55 -13.18 7.43
C VAL A 336 -2.75 -13.53 8.90
N ILE A 337 -1.92 -12.94 9.76
CA ILE A 337 -1.93 -13.21 11.20
C ILE A 337 -2.91 -12.24 11.89
N THR A 338 -2.82 -10.96 11.53
CA THR A 338 -3.77 -9.92 11.96
C THR A 338 -4.17 -9.04 10.78
N GLY A 339 -5.34 -8.42 10.88
CA GLY A 339 -5.89 -7.53 9.86
C GLY A 339 -6.48 -8.25 8.65
N SER A 340 -6.53 -7.56 7.52
CA SER A 340 -7.08 -8.06 6.27
C SER A 340 -6.49 -7.37 5.04
N LYS A 341 -6.42 -8.14 3.95
CA LYS A 341 -5.78 -7.76 2.69
C LYS A 341 -6.73 -8.01 1.53
N LYS A 342 -6.93 -7.01 0.66
CA LYS A 342 -7.59 -7.22 -0.64
C LYS A 342 -6.55 -7.69 -1.64
N TRP A 343 -6.86 -8.80 -2.30
CA TRP A 343 -6.05 -9.41 -3.36
C TRP A 343 -6.76 -9.28 -4.71
N VAL A 344 -5.97 -8.99 -5.74
CA VAL A 344 -6.38 -9.05 -7.14
C VAL A 344 -5.30 -9.80 -7.90
N LEU A 345 -5.65 -10.93 -8.53
CA LEU A 345 -4.74 -11.80 -9.23
C LEU A 345 -5.15 -11.99 -10.70
N PHE A 346 -4.19 -11.90 -11.61
CA PHE A 346 -4.37 -12.25 -13.02
C PHE A 346 -3.51 -13.46 -13.39
N PRO A 347 -4.02 -14.37 -14.24
CA PRO A 347 -3.26 -15.54 -14.67
C PRO A 347 -2.01 -15.13 -15.46
N PRO A 348 -0.99 -16.02 -15.55
CA PRO A 348 0.31 -15.66 -16.14
C PRO A 348 0.25 -15.15 -17.58
N ASP A 349 -0.76 -15.55 -18.35
CA ASP A 349 -0.95 -15.15 -19.76
C ASP A 349 -1.70 -13.82 -19.92
N VAL A 350 -2.09 -13.16 -18.83
CA VAL A 350 -2.89 -11.93 -18.84
C VAL A 350 -2.19 -10.84 -18.04
N VAL A 351 -1.67 -9.84 -18.76
CA VAL A 351 -1.17 -8.61 -18.16
C VAL A 351 -2.37 -7.79 -17.61
N PRO A 352 -2.31 -7.31 -16.36
CA PRO A 352 -3.36 -6.46 -15.79
C PRO A 352 -3.54 -5.14 -16.56
N PRO A 353 -4.73 -4.52 -16.54
CA PRO A 353 -4.95 -3.21 -17.14
C PRO A 353 -4.04 -2.15 -16.49
N GLY A 354 -3.47 -1.24 -17.29
CA GLY A 354 -2.54 -0.20 -16.83
C GLY A 354 -1.14 -0.70 -16.47
N VAL A 355 -0.86 -2.00 -16.63
CA VAL A 355 0.47 -2.58 -16.39
C VAL A 355 1.17 -2.86 -17.72
N HIS A 356 2.42 -2.45 -17.81
CA HIS A 356 3.23 -2.56 -19.03
C HIS A 356 4.62 -3.12 -18.69
N PRO A 357 4.79 -4.46 -18.72
CA PRO A 357 6.10 -5.08 -18.54
C PRO A 357 6.99 -4.85 -19.76
N SER A 358 8.29 -4.67 -19.54
CA SER A 358 9.29 -4.62 -20.60
C SER A 358 9.39 -5.99 -21.32
N PRO A 359 9.83 -6.02 -22.59
CA PRO A 359 9.94 -7.29 -23.34
C PRO A 359 10.85 -8.34 -22.69
N ASP A 360 11.85 -7.90 -21.94
CA ASP A 360 12.80 -8.75 -21.21
C ASP A 360 12.34 -9.11 -19.77
N GLY A 361 11.23 -8.51 -19.32
CA GLY A 361 10.65 -8.70 -17.99
C GLY A 361 11.43 -8.05 -16.84
N ALA A 362 12.44 -7.21 -17.14
CA ALA A 362 13.27 -6.56 -16.14
C ALA A 362 12.58 -5.36 -15.47
N GLU A 363 11.71 -4.67 -16.21
CA GLU A 363 11.01 -3.49 -15.74
C GLU A 363 9.50 -3.66 -15.90
N VAL A 364 8.74 -3.13 -14.95
CA VAL A 364 7.28 -3.12 -15.02
C VAL A 364 6.80 -1.71 -14.73
N ALA A 365 6.28 -1.04 -15.75
CA ALA A 365 5.56 0.21 -15.56
C ALA A 365 4.15 -0.11 -15.03
N CYS A 366 3.81 0.44 -13.88
CA CYS A 366 2.51 0.31 -13.22
C CYS A 366 2.04 1.69 -12.73
N PRO A 367 0.75 1.86 -12.40
CA PRO A 367 0.29 3.09 -11.74
C PRO A 367 1.12 3.38 -10.48
N VAL A 368 1.27 4.66 -10.17
CA VAL A 368 2.13 5.16 -9.10
C VAL A 368 1.75 4.56 -7.75
N SER A 369 0.44 4.38 -7.51
CA SER A 369 -0.09 3.74 -6.31
C SER A 369 -1.17 2.70 -6.59
N ILE A 370 -1.43 1.87 -5.58
CA ILE A 370 -2.49 0.85 -5.63
C ILE A 370 -3.87 1.51 -5.78
N MET A 371 -4.11 2.60 -5.05
CA MET A 371 -5.39 3.30 -5.08
C MET A 371 -5.63 3.94 -6.45
N GLU A 372 -4.61 4.52 -7.07
CA GLU A 372 -4.69 5.01 -8.45
C GLU A 372 -5.12 3.90 -9.42
N TRP A 373 -4.57 2.69 -9.27
CA TRP A 373 -5.00 1.56 -10.10
C TRP A 373 -6.49 1.24 -9.91
N PHE A 374 -6.97 1.24 -8.67
CA PHE A 374 -8.40 1.01 -8.40
C PHE A 374 -9.29 2.08 -9.04
N MET A 375 -8.88 3.35 -8.98
CA MET A 375 -9.64 4.45 -9.54
C MET A 375 -9.73 4.39 -11.07
N ASN A 376 -8.60 4.15 -11.73
CA ASN A 376 -8.47 4.36 -13.17
C ASN A 376 -8.64 3.08 -14.01
N PHE A 377 -8.32 1.91 -13.43
CA PHE A 377 -8.17 0.67 -14.20
C PHE A 377 -9.04 -0.49 -13.68
N TYR A 378 -9.53 -0.44 -12.43
CA TYR A 378 -10.38 -1.51 -11.91
C TYR A 378 -11.70 -1.67 -12.69
N GLY A 379 -12.24 -0.59 -13.24
CA GLY A 379 -13.44 -0.62 -14.09
C GLY A 379 -13.28 -1.55 -15.30
N ASP A 380 -12.10 -1.53 -15.91
CA ASP A 380 -11.77 -2.28 -17.14
C ASP A 380 -11.76 -3.80 -16.93
N THR A 381 -11.60 -4.24 -15.67
CA THR A 381 -11.63 -5.67 -15.30
C THR A 381 -12.95 -6.36 -15.67
N ARG A 382 -14.06 -5.60 -15.80
CA ARG A 382 -15.39 -6.13 -16.13
C ARG A 382 -15.43 -6.78 -17.52
N SER A 383 -14.66 -6.22 -18.46
CA SER A 383 -14.58 -6.63 -19.87
C SER A 383 -13.19 -7.13 -20.28
N TRP A 384 -12.29 -7.36 -19.32
CA TRP A 384 -10.93 -7.82 -19.62
C TRP A 384 -10.91 -9.27 -20.14
N LYS A 385 -9.85 -9.61 -20.90
CA LYS A 385 -9.69 -10.91 -21.59
C LYS A 385 -10.02 -12.11 -20.69
N LYS A 386 -9.53 -12.07 -19.46
CA LYS A 386 -9.93 -12.95 -18.36
C LYS A 386 -10.16 -12.06 -17.14
N ARG A 387 -11.24 -12.35 -16.42
CA ARG A 387 -11.54 -11.64 -15.17
C ARG A 387 -10.48 -12.01 -14.12
N PRO A 388 -10.08 -11.06 -13.26
CA PRO A 388 -9.19 -11.36 -12.16
C PRO A 388 -9.84 -12.34 -11.18
N VAL A 389 -8.99 -13.10 -10.49
CA VAL A 389 -9.34 -13.76 -9.24
C VAL A 389 -9.15 -12.76 -8.12
N GLU A 390 -10.15 -12.58 -7.27
CA GLU A 390 -10.16 -11.55 -6.25
C GLU A 390 -10.71 -12.12 -4.95
N CYS A 391 -10.20 -11.60 -3.82
CA CYS A 391 -10.80 -11.84 -2.52
C CYS A 391 -10.33 -10.83 -1.48
N VAL A 392 -11.04 -10.79 -0.35
CA VAL A 392 -10.49 -10.27 0.90
C VAL A 392 -9.99 -11.44 1.74
N CYS A 393 -8.68 -11.48 1.97
CA CYS A 393 -8.00 -12.43 2.85
C CYS A 393 -7.92 -11.84 4.25
N LYS A 394 -8.44 -12.54 5.24
CA LYS A 394 -8.61 -12.12 6.64
C LYS A 394 -7.63 -12.86 7.55
N ALA A 395 -7.45 -12.33 8.76
CA ALA A 395 -6.71 -13.01 9.81
C ALA A 395 -7.14 -14.48 9.97
N GLY A 396 -6.17 -15.40 9.98
CA GLY A 396 -6.39 -16.85 10.02
C GLY A 396 -6.36 -17.55 8.66
N GLU A 397 -6.41 -16.80 7.55
CA GLU A 397 -6.43 -17.34 6.18
C GLU A 397 -5.04 -17.30 5.54
N VAL A 398 -4.79 -18.26 4.62
CA VAL A 398 -3.55 -18.35 3.84
C VAL A 398 -3.86 -18.30 2.34
N MET A 399 -3.31 -17.31 1.66
CA MET A 399 -3.36 -17.21 0.19
C MET A 399 -2.26 -18.07 -0.42
N PHE A 400 -2.60 -18.98 -1.34
CA PHE A 400 -1.64 -19.62 -2.24
C PHE A 400 -1.57 -18.84 -3.57
N VAL A 401 -0.37 -18.39 -3.92
CA VAL A 401 -0.06 -17.70 -5.17
C VAL A 401 0.79 -18.64 -6.05
N PRO A 402 0.23 -19.19 -7.13
CA PRO A 402 0.97 -20.09 -8.01
C PRO A 402 2.00 -19.32 -8.84
N ASN A 403 3.00 -20.03 -9.36
CA ASN A 403 4.08 -19.40 -10.12
C ASN A 403 3.53 -18.63 -11.34
N GLY A 404 4.10 -17.45 -11.59
CA GLY A 404 3.78 -16.63 -12.75
C GLY A 404 2.50 -15.78 -12.64
N TRP A 405 1.73 -15.88 -11.55
CA TRP A 405 0.52 -15.08 -11.39
C TRP A 405 0.86 -13.61 -11.06
N TRP A 406 0.30 -12.70 -11.85
CA TRP A 406 0.29 -11.27 -11.51
C TRP A 406 -0.59 -11.07 -10.30
N HIS A 407 -0.10 -10.34 -9.30
CA HIS A 407 -0.90 -10.07 -8.12
C HIS A 407 -0.61 -8.69 -7.51
N LEU A 408 -1.67 -8.08 -7.00
CA LEU A 408 -1.67 -6.82 -6.27
C LEU A 408 -2.34 -7.06 -4.92
N VAL A 409 -1.79 -6.44 -3.87
CA VAL A 409 -2.26 -6.58 -2.50
C VAL A 409 -2.32 -5.22 -1.82
N ILE A 410 -3.47 -4.89 -1.21
CA ILE A 410 -3.63 -3.71 -0.35
C ILE A 410 -4.14 -4.11 1.04
N ASN A 411 -3.48 -3.61 2.08
CA ASN A 411 -3.93 -3.73 3.46
C ASN A 411 -5.16 -2.86 3.66
N LEU A 412 -6.28 -3.46 4.07
CA LEU A 412 -7.51 -2.72 4.35
C LEU A 412 -7.48 -2.08 5.73
N GLU A 413 -6.73 -2.70 6.64
CA GLU A 413 -6.46 -2.27 8.01
C GLU A 413 -5.01 -2.61 8.35
N GLU A 414 -4.54 -2.18 9.52
CA GLU A 414 -3.23 -2.59 9.98
C GLU A 414 -3.12 -4.12 10.02
N SER A 415 -2.07 -4.64 9.38
CA SER A 415 -1.95 -6.08 9.14
C SER A 415 -0.55 -6.58 9.44
N ILE A 416 -0.47 -7.73 10.09
CA ILE A 416 0.74 -8.54 10.26
C ILE A 416 0.55 -9.83 9.47
N ALA A 417 1.54 -10.17 8.64
CA ALA A 417 1.52 -11.38 7.83
C ALA A 417 2.91 -12.01 7.70
N ILE A 418 2.93 -13.30 7.37
CA ILE A 418 4.14 -14.03 6.97
C ILE A 418 3.92 -14.51 5.56
N THR A 419 4.91 -14.30 4.70
CA THR A 419 4.91 -14.82 3.33
C THR A 419 6.15 -15.65 3.11
N GLN A 420 6.04 -16.73 2.34
CA GLN A 420 7.22 -17.43 1.83
C GLN A 420 7.07 -17.83 0.38
N ASN A 421 8.20 -17.75 -0.32
CA ASN A 421 8.36 -18.26 -1.66
C ASN A 421 9.02 -19.63 -1.54
N TYR A 422 8.55 -20.59 -2.33
CA TYR A 422 9.01 -21.97 -2.28
C TYR A 422 9.06 -22.59 -3.68
N VAL A 423 9.90 -23.61 -3.79
CA VAL A 423 9.99 -24.43 -5.00
C VAL A 423 9.54 -25.83 -4.65
N SER A 424 8.52 -26.34 -5.33
CA SER A 424 8.11 -27.73 -5.25
C SER A 424 8.47 -28.44 -6.55
N ARG A 425 8.22 -29.74 -6.60
CA ARG A 425 8.33 -30.50 -7.85
C ARG A 425 7.41 -29.98 -8.95
N ARG A 426 6.38 -29.18 -8.64
CA ARG A 426 5.36 -28.71 -9.59
C ARG A 426 5.80 -27.46 -10.34
N ASN A 427 6.66 -26.65 -9.74
CA ASN A 427 7.23 -25.44 -10.38
C ASN A 427 8.75 -25.55 -10.65
N LEU A 428 9.42 -26.64 -10.26
CA LEU A 428 10.87 -26.82 -10.43
C LEU A 428 11.35 -26.56 -11.87
N LEU A 429 10.66 -27.10 -12.87
CA LEU A 429 11.05 -26.91 -14.27
C LEU A 429 10.92 -25.43 -14.70
N ASN A 430 9.88 -24.74 -14.23
CA ASN A 430 9.69 -23.31 -14.50
C ASN A 430 10.78 -22.45 -13.85
N VAL A 431 11.23 -22.81 -12.65
CA VAL A 431 12.34 -22.15 -11.95
C VAL A 431 13.65 -22.38 -12.70
N LEU A 432 13.96 -23.63 -13.07
CA LEU A 432 15.17 -23.95 -13.85
C LEU A 432 15.17 -23.23 -15.21
N GLU A 433 14.04 -23.18 -15.90
CA GLU A 433 13.91 -22.44 -17.16
C GLU A 433 14.15 -20.94 -16.96
N PHE A 434 13.56 -20.34 -15.91
CA PHE A 434 13.78 -18.94 -15.57
C PHE A 434 15.25 -18.64 -15.30
N LEU A 435 15.91 -19.46 -14.46
CA LEU A 435 17.30 -19.27 -14.07
C LEU A 435 18.28 -19.46 -15.23
N LYS A 436 17.86 -20.16 -16.30
CA LYS A 436 18.65 -20.37 -17.52
C LYS A 436 18.58 -19.21 -18.51
N LYS A 437 17.68 -18.23 -18.32
CA LYS A 437 17.51 -17.10 -19.25
C LYS A 437 18.82 -16.31 -19.40
N PRO A 438 19.14 -15.77 -20.59
CA PRO A 438 20.37 -14.98 -20.79
C PRO A 438 20.49 -13.76 -19.87
N ASN A 439 19.36 -13.17 -19.49
CA ASN A 439 19.26 -12.03 -18.58
C ASN A 439 18.93 -12.44 -17.13
N ALA A 440 19.01 -13.72 -16.76
CA ALA A 440 18.66 -14.18 -15.42
C ALA A 440 19.45 -13.43 -14.32
N LYS A 441 20.71 -13.06 -14.57
CA LYS A 441 21.51 -12.27 -13.62
C LYS A 441 20.90 -10.91 -13.25
N GLU A 442 20.10 -10.32 -14.13
CA GLU A 442 19.39 -9.06 -13.91
C GLU A 442 18.04 -9.30 -13.21
N LEU A 443 17.39 -10.44 -13.51
CA LEU A 443 16.05 -10.77 -13.01
C LEU A 443 16.04 -11.51 -11.66
N VAL A 444 17.13 -12.21 -11.32
CA VAL A 444 17.22 -12.96 -10.06
C VAL A 444 17.22 -12.00 -8.89
N SER A 445 16.33 -12.26 -7.93
CA SER A 445 16.16 -11.48 -6.71
C SER A 445 16.41 -12.34 -5.46
N GLY A 446 16.63 -11.67 -4.33
CA GLY A 446 16.87 -12.31 -3.03
C GLY A 446 18.28 -12.85 -2.83
N THR A 447 19.22 -12.64 -3.76
CA THR A 447 20.62 -13.06 -3.57
C THR A 447 21.61 -12.14 -4.30
N ASN A 448 22.83 -12.11 -3.77
CA ASN A 448 23.98 -11.44 -4.39
C ASN A 448 24.67 -12.32 -5.44
N ASP A 449 24.48 -13.65 -5.37
CA ASP A 449 25.10 -14.60 -6.30
C ASP A 449 24.13 -14.95 -7.43
N ARG A 450 24.09 -14.08 -8.45
CA ARG A 450 23.10 -14.15 -9.54
C ARG A 450 23.61 -14.86 -10.79
N GLU A 451 24.92 -15.08 -10.93
CA GLU A 451 25.51 -15.53 -12.20
C GLU A 451 25.42 -17.05 -12.42
N ASN A 452 25.50 -17.85 -11.35
CA ASN A 452 25.59 -19.32 -11.46
C ASN A 452 24.47 -20.07 -10.74
N LEU A 453 23.40 -19.37 -10.35
CA LEU A 453 22.34 -19.93 -9.53
C LEU A 453 21.65 -21.13 -10.20
N HIS A 454 21.46 -21.10 -11.53
CA HIS A 454 20.93 -22.24 -12.29
C HIS A 454 21.74 -23.52 -12.07
N ASP A 455 23.05 -23.45 -12.31
CA ASP A 455 23.92 -24.63 -12.28
C ASP A 455 24.12 -25.14 -10.86
N LYS A 456 24.26 -24.23 -9.89
CA LYS A 456 24.31 -24.57 -8.47
C LYS A 456 23.03 -25.28 -8.02
N PHE A 457 21.87 -24.72 -8.36
CA PHE A 457 20.59 -25.28 -7.96
C PHE A 457 20.33 -26.64 -8.62
N LYS A 458 20.56 -26.74 -9.93
CA LYS A 458 20.45 -28.00 -10.67
C LYS A 458 21.34 -29.09 -10.07
N LYS A 459 22.61 -28.77 -9.80
CA LYS A 459 23.57 -29.71 -9.20
C LYS A 459 23.12 -30.15 -7.80
N ALA A 460 22.74 -29.21 -6.94
CA ALA A 460 22.30 -29.51 -5.58
C ALA A 460 21.04 -30.38 -5.55
N ILE A 461 20.12 -30.18 -6.51
CA ILE A 461 18.95 -31.06 -6.67
C ILE A 461 19.33 -32.45 -7.11
N GLU A 462 20.23 -32.61 -8.08
CA GLU A 462 20.69 -33.94 -8.51
C GLU A 462 21.49 -34.68 -7.42
N GLU A 463 22.18 -33.95 -6.53
CA GLU A 463 22.87 -34.54 -5.38
C GLU A 463 21.88 -34.96 -4.27
N ALA A 464 20.88 -34.14 -3.96
CA ALA A 464 19.90 -34.43 -2.91
C ALA A 464 18.80 -35.40 -3.36
N TYR A 465 18.38 -35.31 -4.62
CA TYR A 465 17.26 -36.07 -5.20
C TYR A 465 17.57 -36.58 -6.63
N PRO A 466 18.54 -37.51 -6.78
CA PRO A 466 19.02 -37.96 -8.09
C PRO A 466 17.90 -38.39 -9.05
N GLY A 467 17.94 -37.90 -10.29
CA GLY A 467 16.98 -38.26 -11.34
C GLY A 467 15.62 -37.56 -11.29
N THR A 468 15.38 -36.72 -10.27
CA THR A 468 14.10 -35.97 -10.15
C THR A 468 13.86 -35.06 -11.35
N ILE A 469 14.88 -34.34 -11.83
CA ILE A 469 14.73 -33.42 -12.96
C ILE A 469 14.37 -34.19 -14.22
N GLN A 470 15.09 -35.28 -14.51
CA GLN A 470 14.83 -36.13 -15.67
C GLN A 470 13.43 -36.76 -15.64
N GLU A 471 12.97 -37.22 -14.47
CA GLU A 471 11.62 -37.75 -14.32
C GLU A 471 10.55 -36.69 -14.61
N LEU A 472 10.74 -35.47 -14.10
CA LEU A 472 9.82 -34.36 -14.33
C LEU A 472 9.83 -33.91 -15.79
N GLU A 473 10.99 -33.81 -16.43
CA GLU A 473 11.12 -33.50 -17.86
C GLU A 473 10.37 -34.54 -18.71
N LYS A 474 10.53 -35.83 -18.39
CA LYS A 474 9.81 -36.92 -19.07
C LYS A 474 8.30 -36.80 -18.90
N LYS A 475 7.81 -36.58 -17.68
CA LYS A 475 6.37 -36.39 -17.41
C LYS A 475 5.80 -35.16 -18.11
N ALA A 476 6.54 -34.06 -18.15
CA ALA A 476 6.13 -32.84 -18.84
C ALA A 476 6.00 -33.07 -20.34
N GLU A 477 6.95 -33.80 -20.95
CA GLU A 477 6.89 -34.15 -22.36
C GLU A 477 5.74 -35.12 -22.69
N GLU A 478 5.52 -36.14 -21.86
CA GLU A 478 4.36 -37.05 -22.00
C GLU A 478 3.03 -36.29 -21.92
N LYS A 479 2.91 -35.33 -20.99
CA LYS A 479 1.73 -34.47 -20.85
C LYS A 479 1.54 -33.57 -22.08
N ARG A 480 2.61 -32.95 -22.58
CA ARG A 480 2.58 -32.11 -23.79
C ARG A 480 2.10 -32.90 -25.01
N ILE A 481 2.65 -34.09 -25.22
CA ILE A 481 2.23 -34.99 -26.30
C ILE A 481 0.75 -35.38 -26.15
N ALA A 482 0.29 -35.69 -24.93
CA ALA A 482 -1.10 -36.04 -24.69
C ALA A 482 -2.07 -34.86 -24.93
N GLU A 483 -1.67 -33.63 -24.61
CA GLU A 483 -2.44 -32.41 -24.87
C GLU A 483 -2.51 -32.12 -26.39
N GLU A 484 -1.40 -32.20 -27.10
CA GLU A 484 -1.34 -32.04 -28.56
C GLU A 484 -2.23 -33.09 -29.27
N GLN A 485 -2.21 -34.35 -28.82
CA GLN A 485 -3.09 -35.40 -29.34
C GLN A 485 -4.57 -35.12 -29.06
N LYS A 486 -4.91 -34.59 -27.87
CA LYS A 486 -6.29 -34.20 -27.54
C LYS A 486 -6.78 -33.06 -28.42
N VAL A 487 -5.96 -32.03 -28.64
CA VAL A 487 -6.31 -30.90 -29.53
C VAL A 487 -6.54 -31.41 -30.95
N THR A 488 -5.62 -32.25 -31.46
CA THR A 488 -5.73 -32.84 -32.80
C THR A 488 -7.00 -33.72 -32.94
N PHE A 489 -7.37 -34.47 -31.89
CA PHE A 489 -8.62 -35.23 -31.86
C PHE A 489 -9.85 -34.31 -31.92
N TRP A 490 -9.87 -33.21 -31.17
CA TRP A 490 -10.96 -32.25 -31.20
C TRP A 490 -11.07 -31.55 -32.55
N ASP A 491 -9.95 -31.15 -33.15
CA ASP A 491 -9.92 -30.56 -34.49
C ASP A 491 -10.51 -31.53 -35.53
N ALA A 492 -10.12 -32.81 -35.47
CA ALA A 492 -10.68 -33.87 -36.31
C ALA A 492 -12.18 -34.13 -36.04
N ALA A 493 -12.61 -34.05 -34.78
CA ALA A 493 -14.01 -34.20 -34.40
C ALA A 493 -14.86 -33.00 -34.85
N THR A 494 -14.31 -31.78 -34.85
CA THR A 494 -15.00 -30.58 -35.36
C THR A 494 -15.09 -30.55 -36.88
N ASP A 495 -14.06 -31.04 -37.59
CA ASP A 495 -14.10 -31.19 -39.06
C ASP A 495 -15.13 -32.24 -39.52
N SER A 496 -15.39 -33.25 -38.68
CA SER A 496 -16.40 -34.28 -38.95
C SER A 496 -17.86 -33.79 -38.85
N LYS A 497 -18.11 -32.55 -38.38
CA LYS A 497 -19.47 -31.93 -38.37
C LYS A 497 -19.90 -31.30 -39.70
N SER A 498 -19.23 -31.64 -40.81
CA SER A 498 -19.70 -31.38 -42.17
C SER A 498 -20.58 -32.51 -42.76
N GLY A 499 -20.86 -33.59 -42.00
CA GLY A 499 -21.66 -34.74 -42.44
C GLY A 499 -22.87 -35.06 -41.55
N ALA A 500 -24.05 -34.61 -41.97
CA ALA A 500 -25.41 -35.08 -41.66
C ALA A 500 -25.63 -36.06 -40.47
N PHE A 501 -26.19 -35.56 -39.36
CA PHE A 501 -27.09 -36.35 -38.52
C PHE A 501 -28.54 -35.94 -38.82
N LYS A 502 -29.22 -36.71 -39.67
CA LYS A 502 -30.68 -36.65 -39.82
C LYS A 502 -31.30 -37.44 -38.66
N PHE A 503 -32.00 -36.76 -37.76
CA PHE A 503 -33.01 -37.42 -36.93
C PHE A 503 -34.26 -37.64 -37.79
N SER A 504 -34.65 -38.90 -37.96
CA SER A 504 -36.00 -39.26 -38.41
C SER A 504 -36.98 -39.07 -37.25
N PHE A 505 -38.12 -38.45 -37.57
CA PHE A 505 -39.24 -38.04 -36.72
C PHE A 505 -39.59 -38.93 -35.53
#